data_AF-A0A951H339-F1
#
_entry.id   AF-A0A951H339-F1
#
_cell.length_a   1.000
_cell.length_b   1.000
_cell.length_c   1.000
_cell.angle_alpha   90.00
_cell.angle_beta   90.00
_cell.angle_gamma   90.00
#
_symmetry.space_group_name_H-M   'P 1'
#
loop_
_entity.id
_entity.type
_entity.pdbx_description
1 polymer ?
#
loop_
_entity_poly.entity_id
_entity_poly.type
_entity_poly.pdbx_seq_one_letter_code
_entity_poly.pdbx_strand_id
1 'polypeptide(L)'
;MFERMRRLYPRGTANAGVAVDAEGATLGPDCVLVRRTAGGYRSVSREEAAALQEFLFGDSKECDWLLEQCRCISKALGNREIAFAQILGLYVLSNELGAGQLTRLARVGPLIKANFNPDEPRITAGQPGGGQWTGGSSPTRSGPTASPAERTGADEPSIAPAQLTIPWDVPVEIPWDIPPAPTEITPIPFDFPGAERKLRRSRRTLFPAIPNARRNGPQHTTTAAEWSGKENSGPVTPDRERICGAASLGRSPRDVAATQQRERDERRDHP
;
A
#
# COMPACT_ATOMS: atom_id res chain seq x y z
N MET A 1 8.21 21.99 -8.31
CA MET A 1 9.26 20.96 -8.13
C MET A 1 9.02 20.03 -6.92
N PHE A 2 7.99 20.25 -6.08
CA PHE A 2 7.70 19.41 -4.90
C PHE A 2 6.58 18.35 -5.08
N GLU A 3 6.03 18.21 -6.28
CA GLU A 3 4.96 17.23 -6.57
C GLU A 3 5.41 15.76 -6.47
N ARG A 4 6.71 15.50 -6.27
CA ARG A 4 7.26 14.15 -6.03
C ARG A 4 7.60 13.86 -4.56
N MET A 5 7.10 14.66 -3.61
CA MET A 5 7.18 14.25 -2.20
C MET A 5 6.30 13.02 -1.98
N ARG A 6 6.92 11.90 -1.62
CA ARG A 6 6.20 10.68 -1.26
C ARG A 6 5.44 10.91 0.03
N ARG A 7 4.18 10.52 0.03
CA ARG A 7 3.29 10.62 1.19
C ARG A 7 2.83 9.23 1.58
N LEU A 8 2.69 9.03 2.88
CA LEU A 8 1.91 7.90 3.38
C LEU A 8 0.44 8.18 3.12
N TYR A 9 -0.27 7.15 2.73
CA TYR A 9 -1.70 7.22 2.48
C TYR A 9 -2.46 6.71 3.71
N PRO A 10 -3.68 7.22 3.97
CA PRO A 10 -4.56 6.59 4.95
C PRO A 10 -4.94 5.19 4.48
N ARG A 11 -5.11 4.27 5.42
CA ARG A 11 -5.61 2.92 5.15
C ARG A 11 -7.04 2.99 4.59
N GLY A 12 -7.37 2.13 3.63
CA GLY A 12 -8.73 1.98 3.10
C GLY A 12 -8.77 1.72 1.60
N THR A 13 -9.98 1.65 1.04
CA THR A 13 -10.21 1.39 -0.39
C THR A 13 -9.68 2.49 -1.29
N ALA A 14 -9.53 3.71 -0.76
CA ALA A 14 -8.94 4.86 -1.46
C ALA A 14 -7.40 4.90 -1.36
N ASN A 15 -6.77 3.93 -0.70
CA ASN A 15 -5.31 3.90 -0.56
C ASN A 15 -4.66 3.68 -1.93
N ALA A 16 -3.91 4.67 -2.39
CA ALA A 16 -3.16 4.66 -3.64
C ALA A 16 -1.64 4.60 -3.40
N GLY A 17 -1.19 4.03 -2.28
CA GLY A 17 0.23 3.88 -2.00
C GLY A 17 0.49 3.01 -0.77
N VAL A 18 1.53 3.32 -0.01
CA VAL A 18 1.84 2.62 1.23
C VAL A 18 1.14 3.33 2.39
N ALA A 19 0.43 2.54 3.20
CA ALA A 19 -0.08 2.95 4.49
C ALA A 19 0.61 2.14 5.58
N VAL A 20 1.18 2.82 6.58
CA VAL A 20 1.81 2.20 7.77
C VAL A 20 1.20 2.80 9.02
N ASP A 21 0.61 1.95 9.85
CA ASP A 21 -0.08 2.31 11.08
C ASP A 21 0.10 1.21 12.16
N ALA A 22 -0.59 1.34 13.29
CA ALA A 22 -0.51 0.39 14.41
C ALA A 22 -1.07 -1.00 14.07
N GLU A 23 -1.80 -1.17 12.97
CA GLU A 23 -2.33 -2.46 12.51
C GLU A 23 -1.39 -3.15 11.52
N GLY A 24 -0.36 -2.46 11.04
CA GLY A 24 0.66 -3.00 10.15
C GLY A 24 0.97 -2.10 8.96
N ALA A 25 1.38 -2.72 7.86
CA ALA A 25 1.70 -2.05 6.61
C ALA A 25 0.89 -2.65 5.46
N THR A 26 0.31 -1.80 4.63
CA THR A 26 -0.46 -2.17 3.44
C THR A 26 0.00 -1.37 2.23
N LEU A 27 -0.08 -2.00 1.06
CA LEU A 27 0.20 -1.43 -0.24
C LEU A 27 -1.10 -1.40 -1.05
N GLY A 28 -1.58 -0.21 -1.38
CA GLY A 28 -2.91 -0.05 -1.96
C GLY A 28 -4.03 -0.51 -1.02
N PRO A 29 -5.21 -0.86 -1.56
CA PRO A 29 -6.38 -1.17 -0.75
C PRO A 29 -6.30 -2.55 -0.07
N ASP A 30 -5.76 -3.56 -0.76
CA ASP A 30 -5.94 -4.98 -0.37
C ASP A 30 -4.63 -5.76 -0.17
N CYS A 31 -3.48 -5.20 -0.55
CA CYS A 31 -2.21 -5.91 -0.42
C CYS A 31 -1.59 -5.64 0.96
N VAL A 32 -1.64 -6.64 1.83
CA VAL A 32 -1.07 -6.55 3.18
C VAL A 32 0.40 -6.95 3.12
N LEU A 33 1.30 -6.09 3.57
CA LEU A 33 2.75 -6.35 3.64
C LEU A 33 3.16 -6.84 5.05
N VAL A 34 2.57 -6.22 6.07
CA VAL A 34 2.76 -6.58 7.48
C VAL A 34 1.40 -6.53 8.16
N ARG A 35 1.07 -7.57 8.91
CA ARG A 35 -0.22 -7.70 9.62
C ARG A 35 0.01 -7.86 11.11
N ARG A 36 -0.77 -7.15 11.92
CA ARG A 36 -0.85 -7.41 13.36
C ARG A 36 -1.55 -8.75 13.65
N THR A 37 -0.97 -9.53 14.55
CA THR A 37 -1.47 -10.82 15.04
C THR A 37 -1.47 -10.81 16.57
N ALA A 38 -2.08 -11.82 17.19
CA ALA A 38 -2.05 -11.96 18.65
C ALA A 38 -0.61 -12.07 19.21
N GLY A 39 0.33 -12.64 18.43
CA GLY A 39 1.73 -12.82 18.81
C GLY A 39 2.67 -11.68 18.39
N GLY A 40 2.14 -10.54 17.92
CA GLY A 40 2.94 -9.42 17.39
C GLY A 40 2.70 -9.18 15.91
N TYR A 41 3.70 -8.67 15.19
CA TYR A 41 3.58 -8.37 13.77
C TYR A 41 4.15 -9.51 12.92
N ARG A 42 3.40 -9.89 11.88
CA ARG A 42 3.78 -10.92 10.93
C ARG A 42 3.97 -10.28 9.55
N SER A 43 5.16 -10.46 8.97
CA SER A 43 5.42 -10.11 7.56
C SER A 43 4.77 -11.13 6.62
N VAL A 44 4.57 -10.72 5.36
CA VAL A 44 4.29 -11.65 4.25
C VAL A 44 5.31 -12.79 4.18
N SER A 45 4.89 -13.94 3.63
CA SER A 45 5.80 -15.07 3.40
C SER A 45 6.83 -14.72 2.32
N ARG A 46 7.89 -15.53 2.21
CA ARG A 46 8.89 -15.37 1.14
C ARG A 46 8.27 -15.52 -0.25
N GLU A 47 7.39 -16.49 -0.42
CA GLU A 47 6.69 -16.77 -1.67
C GLU A 47 5.76 -15.61 -2.06
N GLU A 48 4.98 -15.09 -1.10
CA GLU A 48 4.12 -13.92 -1.32
C GLU A 48 4.94 -12.67 -1.66
N ALA A 49 6.06 -12.45 -0.95
CA ALA A 49 6.94 -11.32 -1.21
C ALA A 49 7.61 -11.43 -2.59
N ALA A 50 8.02 -12.63 -3.00
CA ALA A 50 8.59 -12.88 -4.33
C ALA A 50 7.57 -12.60 -5.44
N ALA A 51 6.35 -13.15 -5.32
CA ALA A 51 5.28 -12.91 -6.28
C ALA A 51 4.89 -11.42 -6.37
N LEU A 52 4.84 -10.72 -5.24
CA LEU A 52 4.61 -9.27 -5.21
C LEU A 52 5.76 -8.50 -5.85
N GLN A 53 7.00 -8.91 -5.60
CA GLN A 53 8.17 -8.24 -6.14
C GLN A 53 8.24 -8.38 -7.66
N GLU A 54 8.06 -9.60 -8.17
CA GLU A 54 7.99 -9.89 -9.60
C GLU A 54 6.89 -9.06 -10.27
N PHE A 55 5.70 -9.01 -9.66
CA PHE A 55 4.57 -8.26 -10.19
C PHE A 55 4.78 -6.74 -10.20
N LEU A 56 5.42 -6.19 -9.17
CA LEU A 56 5.57 -4.74 -8.99
C LEU A 56 6.81 -4.16 -9.67
N PHE A 57 7.93 -4.88 -9.62
CA PHE A 57 9.24 -4.37 -10.02
C PHE A 57 9.84 -5.11 -11.21
N GLY A 58 9.24 -6.23 -11.65
CA GLY A 58 9.84 -7.13 -12.63
C GLY A 58 11.21 -7.63 -12.15
N ASP A 59 12.10 -7.92 -13.11
CA ASP A 59 13.44 -8.48 -12.84
C ASP A 59 14.47 -7.45 -12.34
N SER A 60 14.03 -6.23 -11.98
CA SER A 60 14.94 -5.10 -11.72
C SER A 60 15.58 -5.07 -10.32
N LYS A 61 15.10 -5.89 -9.38
CA LYS A 61 15.55 -5.88 -7.98
C LYS A 61 16.01 -7.25 -7.50
N GLU A 62 16.94 -7.24 -6.56
CA GLU A 62 17.42 -8.42 -5.84
C GLU A 62 16.24 -9.21 -5.26
N CYS A 63 16.17 -10.50 -5.61
CA CYS A 63 15.23 -11.44 -5.01
C CYS A 63 15.32 -11.32 -3.48
N ASP A 64 14.19 -11.12 -2.81
CA ASP A 64 14.05 -10.91 -1.35
C ASP A 64 14.16 -9.47 -0.81
N TRP A 65 14.46 -8.45 -1.62
CA TRP A 65 14.51 -7.06 -1.12
C TRP A 65 13.21 -6.63 -0.42
N LEU A 66 12.05 -6.96 -1.02
CA LEU A 66 10.75 -6.60 -0.44
C LEU A 66 10.51 -7.32 0.88
N LEU A 67 10.89 -8.60 0.97
CA LEU A 67 10.74 -9.39 2.19
C LEU A 67 11.55 -8.79 3.33
N GLU A 68 12.79 -8.38 3.07
CA GLU A 68 13.65 -7.79 4.09
C GLU A 68 13.11 -6.44 4.57
N GLN A 69 12.58 -5.61 3.67
CA GLN A 69 11.88 -4.38 4.07
C GLN A 69 10.65 -4.67 4.93
N CYS A 70 9.84 -5.67 4.59
CA CYS A 70 8.69 -6.08 5.40
C CYS A 70 9.11 -6.56 6.80
N ARG A 71 10.25 -7.27 6.92
CA ARG A 71 10.80 -7.69 8.22
C ARG A 71 11.26 -6.50 9.05
N CYS A 72 11.97 -5.54 8.45
CA CYS A 72 12.39 -4.30 9.11
C CYS A 72 11.18 -3.52 9.63
N ILE A 73 10.13 -3.36 8.82
CA ILE A 73 8.88 -2.71 9.23
C ILE A 73 8.23 -3.47 10.38
N SER A 74 8.12 -4.80 10.28
CA SER A 74 7.54 -5.65 11.33
C SER A 74 8.29 -5.52 12.66
N LYS A 75 9.63 -5.45 12.62
CA LYS A 75 10.48 -5.25 13.80
C LYS A 75 10.25 -3.87 14.43
N ALA A 76 10.27 -2.81 13.62
CA ALA A 76 10.01 -1.44 14.09
C ALA A 76 8.63 -1.31 14.73
N LEU A 77 7.59 -1.90 14.12
CA LEU A 77 6.25 -1.94 14.70
C LEU A 77 6.18 -2.74 16.00
N GLY A 78 6.91 -3.86 16.10
CA GLY A 78 7.05 -4.64 17.34
C GLY A 78 7.67 -3.83 18.48
N ASN A 79 8.62 -2.95 18.17
CA ASN A 79 9.25 -2.03 19.11
C ASN A 79 8.41 -0.77 19.42
N ARG A 80 7.22 -0.63 18.82
CA ARG A 80 6.38 0.57 18.88
C ARG A 80 7.01 1.83 18.25
N GLU A 81 7.99 1.66 17.37
CA GLU A 81 8.67 2.74 16.65
C GLU A 81 7.90 3.11 15.36
N ILE A 82 6.70 3.68 15.51
CA ILE A 82 5.81 3.97 14.38
C ILE A 82 6.46 4.89 13.34
N ALA A 83 7.16 5.94 13.78
CA ALA A 83 7.84 6.86 12.86
C ALA A 83 8.91 6.17 12.01
N PHE A 84 9.67 5.23 12.60
CA PHE A 84 10.70 4.48 11.88
C PHE A 84 10.06 3.49 10.89
N ALA A 85 9.00 2.78 11.30
CA ALA A 85 8.22 1.94 10.41
C ALA A 85 7.64 2.72 9.21
N GLN A 86 7.17 3.94 9.46
CA GLN A 86 6.66 4.85 8.44
C GLN A 86 7.74 5.29 7.44
N ILE A 87 8.94 5.64 7.93
CA ILE A 87 10.10 5.95 7.08
C ILE A 87 10.45 4.74 6.22
N LEU A 88 10.54 3.54 6.81
CA LEU A 88 10.80 2.29 6.06
C LEU A 88 9.71 2.02 5.01
N GLY A 89 8.44 2.28 5.32
CA GLY A 89 7.34 2.18 4.35
C GLY A 89 7.51 3.10 3.14
N LEU A 90 8.09 4.30 3.32
CA LEU A 90 8.41 5.20 2.21
C LEU A 90 9.55 4.68 1.33
N TYR A 91 10.46 3.87 1.87
CA TYR A 91 11.52 3.21 1.09
C TYR A 91 10.99 2.10 0.19
N VAL A 92 9.90 1.42 0.57
CA VAL A 92 9.25 0.38 -0.27
C VAL A 92 8.84 0.96 -1.64
N LEU A 93 8.42 2.23 -1.67
CA LEU A 93 8.00 2.95 -2.87
C LEU A 93 9.15 3.65 -3.61
N SER A 94 10.41 3.21 -3.40
CA SER A 94 11.56 3.99 -3.87
C SER A 94 11.66 4.21 -5.36
N ASN A 95 10.96 3.44 -6.18
CA ASN A 95 10.86 3.67 -7.62
C ASN A 95 9.44 3.36 -8.09
N GLU A 96 8.73 4.40 -8.55
CA GLU A 96 7.72 4.33 -9.62
C GLU A 96 6.56 3.32 -9.53
N LEU A 97 5.92 3.11 -8.36
CA LEU A 97 4.58 2.53 -8.40
C LEU A 97 3.58 3.51 -9.01
N GLY A 98 3.34 3.38 -10.32
CA GLY A 98 2.32 4.15 -11.02
C GLY A 98 0.91 3.76 -10.56
N ALA A 99 -0.04 4.70 -10.65
CA ALA A 99 -1.46 4.42 -10.34
C ALA A 99 -2.02 3.20 -11.10
N GLY A 100 -1.53 2.95 -12.31
CA GLY A 100 -1.87 1.76 -13.10
C GLY A 100 -1.41 0.44 -12.46
N GLN A 101 -0.20 0.40 -11.90
CA GLN A 101 0.32 -0.80 -11.22
C GLN A 101 -0.44 -1.07 -9.92
N LEU A 102 -0.75 -0.02 -9.15
CA LEU A 102 -1.57 -0.15 -7.94
C LEU A 102 -2.99 -0.63 -8.25
N THR A 103 -3.60 -0.13 -9.33
CA THR A 103 -4.91 -0.60 -9.80
C THR A 103 -4.84 -2.07 -10.21
N ARG A 104 -3.75 -2.48 -10.88
CA ARG A 104 -3.51 -3.87 -11.25
C ARG A 104 -3.31 -4.73 -10.00
N LEU A 105 -2.57 -4.24 -9.01
CA LEU A 105 -2.34 -4.91 -7.73
C LEU A 105 -3.64 -5.08 -6.95
N ALA A 106 -4.54 -4.09 -6.93
CA ALA A 106 -5.85 -4.24 -6.31
C ALA A 106 -6.68 -5.36 -6.94
N ARG A 107 -6.57 -5.56 -8.26
CA ARG A 107 -7.26 -6.64 -8.99
C ARG A 107 -6.62 -8.02 -8.74
N VAL A 108 -5.30 -8.08 -8.62
CA VAL A 108 -4.53 -9.33 -8.56
C VAL A 108 -4.21 -9.75 -7.11
N GLY A 109 -4.19 -8.81 -6.16
CA GLY A 109 -3.87 -9.04 -4.76
C GLY A 109 -4.67 -10.15 -4.08
N PRO A 110 -5.99 -10.26 -4.31
CA PRO A 110 -6.77 -11.40 -3.82
C PRO A 110 -6.33 -12.75 -4.43
N LEU A 111 -5.81 -12.76 -5.66
CA LEU A 111 -5.36 -13.96 -6.36
C LEU A 111 -3.97 -14.42 -5.87
N ILE A 112 -3.08 -13.49 -5.53
CA ILE A 112 -1.72 -13.82 -5.03
C ILE A 112 -1.80 -14.69 -3.76
N LYS A 113 -2.77 -14.43 -2.88
CA LYS A 113 -2.99 -15.22 -1.66
C LYS A 113 -3.39 -16.69 -1.93
N ALA A 114 -3.86 -17.00 -3.14
CA ALA A 114 -4.24 -18.34 -3.54
C ALA A 114 -3.09 -19.15 -4.16
N ASN A 115 -1.84 -18.67 -4.03
CA ASN A 115 -0.66 -19.24 -4.68
C ASN A 115 -0.82 -19.28 -6.22
N PHE A 116 -1.40 -18.22 -6.78
CA PHE A 116 -1.67 -18.09 -8.20
C PHE A 116 -0.36 -17.93 -9.00
N ASN A 117 -0.04 -18.92 -9.82
CA ASN A 117 1.04 -18.83 -10.80
C ASN A 117 0.46 -18.42 -12.17
N PRO A 118 0.77 -17.22 -12.70
CA PRO A 118 0.23 -16.76 -13.99
C PRO A 118 0.71 -17.62 -15.18
N ASP A 119 1.84 -18.32 -15.03
CA ASP A 119 2.44 -19.15 -16.07
C ASP A 119 1.98 -20.62 -16.00
N GLU A 120 1.11 -20.98 -15.05
CA GLU A 120 0.53 -22.32 -15.04
C GLU A 120 -0.30 -22.55 -16.32
N PRO A 121 -0.02 -23.61 -17.08
CA PRO A 121 -0.70 -23.88 -18.33
C PRO A 121 -2.20 -24.08 -18.06
N ARG A 122 -3.03 -23.27 -18.69
CA ARG A 122 -4.49 -23.46 -18.63
C ARG A 122 -4.90 -24.55 -19.60
N ILE A 123 -5.86 -25.39 -19.19
CA ILE A 123 -6.51 -26.33 -20.12
C ILE A 123 -7.21 -25.48 -21.18
N THR A 124 -6.82 -25.67 -22.45
CA THR A 124 -7.34 -24.92 -23.59
C THR A 124 -8.87 -25.01 -23.63
N ALA A 125 -9.54 -23.89 -23.93
CA ALA A 125 -10.99 -23.86 -24.11
C ALA A 125 -11.40 -24.87 -25.21
N GLY A 126 -12.35 -25.76 -24.91
CA GLY A 126 -12.84 -26.78 -25.83
C GLY A 126 -12.53 -28.23 -25.44
N GLN A 127 -11.68 -28.46 -24.44
CA GLN A 127 -11.48 -29.78 -23.81
C GLN A 127 -12.43 -29.95 -22.60
N PRO A 128 -12.83 -31.18 -22.23
CA PRO A 128 -13.49 -31.44 -20.95
C PRO A 128 -12.59 -30.93 -19.80
N GLY A 129 -13.07 -29.97 -19.00
CA GLY A 129 -12.25 -29.28 -17.99
C GLY A 129 -11.57 -27.99 -18.48
N GLY A 130 -11.86 -27.54 -19.71
CA GLY A 130 -11.34 -26.27 -20.26
C GLY A 130 -11.65 -25.07 -19.37
N GLY A 131 -10.63 -24.26 -19.10
CA GLY A 131 -10.71 -23.12 -18.17
C GLY A 131 -10.37 -23.45 -16.72
N GLN A 132 -10.15 -24.72 -16.36
CA GLN A 132 -9.57 -25.10 -15.07
C GLN A 132 -8.04 -25.00 -15.09
N TRP A 133 -7.46 -24.74 -13.91
CA TRP A 133 -6.03 -24.77 -13.67
C TRP A 133 -5.57 -26.23 -13.58
N THR A 134 -4.56 -26.63 -14.36
CA THR A 134 -4.06 -28.02 -14.38
C THR A 134 -3.44 -28.45 -13.06
N GLY A 135 -2.95 -27.51 -12.24
CA GLY A 135 -2.36 -27.78 -10.92
C GLY A 135 -3.36 -27.73 -9.75
N GLY A 136 -4.63 -27.39 -10.00
CA GLY A 136 -5.63 -27.08 -8.98
C GLY A 136 -6.20 -28.26 -8.20
N SER A 137 -5.63 -29.46 -8.30
CA SER A 137 -5.90 -30.51 -7.32
C SER A 137 -5.18 -30.17 -6.02
N SER A 138 -5.73 -29.20 -5.28
CA SER A 138 -5.44 -29.09 -3.85
C SER A 138 -5.69 -30.49 -3.28
N PRO A 139 -4.68 -31.19 -2.73
CA PRO A 139 -4.97 -32.45 -2.08
C PRO A 139 -5.90 -32.10 -0.93
N THR A 140 -7.19 -32.36 -1.10
CA THR A 140 -8.10 -32.59 0.02
C THR A 140 -7.39 -33.65 0.82
N ARG A 141 -6.70 -33.21 1.88
CA ARG A 141 -6.13 -34.07 2.88
C ARG A 141 -7.33 -34.67 3.58
N SER A 142 -7.90 -35.70 2.96
CA SER A 142 -8.77 -36.67 3.59
C SER A 142 -7.91 -37.30 4.67
N GLY A 143 -7.91 -36.67 5.85
CA GLY A 143 -7.27 -37.23 7.02
C GLY A 143 -7.93 -38.57 7.28
N PRO A 144 -7.16 -39.67 7.37
CA PRO A 144 -7.71 -40.88 7.95
C PRO A 144 -8.08 -40.54 9.39
N THR A 145 -9.35 -40.73 9.71
CA THR A 145 -9.88 -40.82 11.07
C THR A 145 -9.13 -41.95 11.79
N ALA A 146 -8.01 -41.62 12.44
CA ALA A 146 -7.27 -42.54 13.29
C ALA A 146 -7.57 -42.20 14.75
N SER A 147 -8.11 -43.20 15.43
CA SER A 147 -8.52 -43.24 16.84
C SER A 147 -7.52 -42.65 17.84
N PRO A 148 -8.00 -42.20 19.02
CA PRO A 148 -7.16 -41.69 20.08
C PRO A 148 -6.44 -42.86 20.76
N ALA A 149 -5.10 -42.91 20.62
CA ALA A 149 -4.27 -43.73 21.47
C ALA A 149 -3.62 -42.81 22.51
N GLU A 150 -4.01 -43.00 23.76
CA GLU A 150 -3.30 -42.54 24.94
C GLU A 150 -1.82 -42.90 24.83
N ARG A 151 -0.96 -41.88 24.87
CA ARG A 151 0.45 -42.05 25.28
C ARG A 151 0.80 -41.00 26.31
N THR A 152 0.57 -41.42 27.54
CA THR A 152 1.33 -41.08 28.73
C THR A 152 2.83 -41.19 28.47
N GLY A 153 3.60 -40.18 28.89
CA GLY A 153 4.99 -40.40 29.30
C GLY A 153 6.06 -39.60 28.54
N ALA A 154 6.60 -38.63 29.26
CA ALA A 154 8.01 -38.30 29.37
C ALA A 154 8.67 -37.39 28.32
N ASP A 155 9.40 -36.42 28.89
CA ASP A 155 10.50 -35.62 28.38
C ASP A 155 10.17 -34.43 27.47
N GLU A 156 9.71 -33.37 28.15
CA GLU A 156 9.84 -31.98 27.73
C GLU A 156 11.29 -31.50 27.95
N PRO A 157 12.12 -31.33 26.91
CA PRO A 157 13.34 -30.55 27.06
C PRO A 157 12.91 -29.09 27.21
N SER A 158 13.00 -28.60 28.44
CA SER A 158 12.92 -27.18 28.81
C SER A 158 13.99 -26.40 28.03
N ILE A 159 13.62 -25.92 26.85
CA ILE A 159 14.40 -24.95 26.10
C ILE A 159 14.10 -23.60 26.76
N ALA A 160 14.88 -23.29 27.80
CA ALA A 160 14.93 -21.96 28.35
C ALA A 160 15.23 -20.98 27.20
N PRO A 161 14.46 -19.88 27.05
CA PRO A 161 14.76 -18.88 26.04
C PRO A 161 16.16 -18.34 26.35
N ALA A 162 17.12 -18.61 25.46
CA ALA A 162 18.41 -17.96 25.48
C ALA A 162 18.16 -16.46 25.39
N GLN A 163 18.21 -15.78 26.53
CA GLN A 163 18.22 -14.32 26.59
C GLN A 163 19.50 -13.89 25.89
N LEU A 164 19.36 -13.51 24.63
CA LEU A 164 20.41 -12.87 23.86
C LEU A 164 20.53 -11.44 24.40
N THR A 165 21.15 -11.32 25.58
CA THR A 165 21.52 -10.04 26.18
C THR A 165 22.60 -9.46 25.28
N ILE A 166 22.20 -8.66 24.30
CA ILE A 166 23.11 -7.76 23.61
C ILE A 166 23.50 -6.73 24.67
N PRO A 167 24.77 -6.69 25.14
CA PRO A 167 25.21 -5.66 26.05
C PRO A 167 25.20 -4.34 25.27
N TRP A 168 24.12 -3.58 25.39
CA TRP A 168 24.04 -2.19 24.96
C TRP A 168 24.80 -1.30 25.96
N ASP A 169 26.03 -1.67 26.32
CA ASP A 169 27.02 -0.73 26.85
C ASP A 169 27.42 0.18 25.68
N VAL A 170 26.47 1.01 25.28
CA VAL A 170 26.72 2.18 24.45
C VAL A 170 27.52 3.11 25.36
N PRO A 171 28.78 3.43 25.05
CA PRO A 171 29.53 4.39 25.84
C PRO A 171 28.69 5.68 25.90
N VAL A 172 28.30 6.06 27.12
CA VAL A 172 27.46 7.23 27.44
C VAL A 172 28.11 8.56 27.04
N GLU A 173 29.35 8.52 26.57
CA GLU A 173 30.09 9.70 26.13
C GLU A 173 30.46 9.54 24.65
N ILE A 174 29.47 9.72 23.77
CA ILE A 174 29.79 10.22 22.43
C ILE A 174 30.01 11.73 22.63
N PRO A 175 31.24 12.26 22.51
CA PRO A 175 31.51 13.68 22.61
C PRO A 175 30.91 14.37 21.38
N TRP A 176 29.61 14.61 21.42
CA TRP A 176 28.96 15.57 20.56
C TRP A 176 29.36 16.96 21.07
N ASP A 177 30.60 17.35 20.83
CA ASP A 177 30.96 18.76 20.79
C ASP A 177 30.19 19.35 19.61
N ILE A 178 28.96 19.77 19.89
CA ILE A 178 28.15 20.54 18.96
C ILE A 178 28.95 21.83 18.75
N PRO A 179 29.54 22.06 17.57
CA PRO A 179 30.26 23.30 17.34
C PRO A 179 29.28 24.46 17.56
N PRO A 180 29.71 25.56 18.20
CA PRO A 180 28.86 26.72 18.36
C PRO A 180 28.32 27.14 16.99
N ALA A 181 27.04 27.51 16.94
CA ALA A 181 26.42 27.97 15.72
C ALA A 181 27.29 29.08 15.10
N PRO A 182 27.67 28.99 13.82
CA PRO A 182 28.50 30.01 13.19
C PRO A 182 27.75 31.35 13.24
N THR A 183 28.22 32.27 14.09
CA THR A 183 27.62 33.60 14.29
C THR A 183 27.92 34.56 13.15
N GLU A 184 28.82 34.19 12.24
CA GLU A 184 29.13 34.97 11.05
C GLU A 184 28.67 34.24 9.80
N ILE A 185 27.50 34.65 9.29
CA ILE A 185 27.14 34.44 7.90
C ILE A 185 28.01 35.40 7.10
N THR A 186 29.23 34.97 6.78
CA THR A 186 30.01 35.64 5.75
C THR A 186 29.23 35.48 4.43
N PRO A 187 28.84 36.57 3.77
CA PRO A 187 28.17 36.47 2.48
C PRO A 187 29.13 35.77 1.54
N ILE A 188 28.77 34.57 1.08
CA ILE A 188 29.54 33.82 0.10
C ILE A 188 29.66 34.73 -1.12
N PRO A 189 30.88 35.21 -1.47
CA PRO A 189 31.04 36.03 -2.67
C PRO A 189 30.77 35.11 -3.85
N PHE A 190 29.62 35.30 -4.49
CA PHE A 190 29.16 34.53 -5.63
C PHE A 190 29.87 34.98 -6.92
N ASP A 191 31.18 35.18 -6.86
CA ASP A 191 32.01 35.44 -8.03
C ASP A 191 32.62 34.14 -8.51
N PHE A 192 31.84 33.38 -9.29
CA PHE A 192 32.37 32.28 -10.09
C PHE A 192 32.98 32.85 -11.38
N PRO A 193 34.31 32.91 -11.55
CA PRO A 193 34.91 33.26 -12.82
C PRO A 193 34.61 32.14 -13.83
N GLY A 194 33.77 32.44 -14.82
CA GLY A 194 33.43 31.51 -15.91
C GLY A 194 31.94 31.28 -16.18
N ALA A 195 31.04 32.01 -15.52
CA ALA A 195 29.60 31.88 -15.75
C ALA A 195 29.06 32.60 -17.02
N GLU A 196 29.92 32.93 -18.00
CA GLU A 196 29.45 33.30 -19.34
C GLU A 196 29.05 32.06 -20.15
N ARG A 197 28.03 31.33 -19.69
CA ARG A 197 27.36 30.36 -20.54
C ARG A 197 26.49 31.12 -21.53
N LYS A 198 27.03 31.34 -22.73
CA LYS A 198 26.28 31.71 -23.94
C LYS A 198 25.05 30.82 -24.06
N LEU A 199 23.88 31.35 -23.70
CA LEU A 199 22.58 30.75 -23.96
C LEU A 199 22.39 30.65 -25.48
N ARG A 200 22.82 29.53 -26.07
CA ARG A 200 22.34 29.17 -27.40
C ARG A 200 20.83 28.96 -27.27
N ARG A 201 20.06 29.87 -27.84
CA ARG A 201 18.63 29.72 -28.11
C ARG A 201 18.41 28.46 -28.95
N SER A 202 18.25 27.32 -28.29
CA SER A 202 17.73 26.12 -28.93
C SER A 202 16.24 26.31 -29.17
N ARG A 203 15.91 26.85 -30.35
CA ARG A 203 14.62 26.61 -30.98
C ARG A 203 14.56 25.13 -31.39
N ARG A 204 14.15 24.25 -30.47
CA ARG A 204 13.68 22.91 -30.82
C ARG A 204 12.35 22.67 -30.13
N THR A 205 11.29 22.93 -30.89
CA THR A 205 9.94 22.43 -30.66
C THR A 205 9.97 20.91 -30.72
N LEU A 206 10.00 20.26 -29.55
CA LEU A 206 9.74 18.83 -29.38
C LEU A 206 8.23 18.64 -29.14
N PHE A 207 7.44 18.91 -30.18
CA PHE A 207 6.10 18.35 -30.29
C PHE A 207 6.03 17.68 -31.65
N PRO A 208 5.90 16.34 -31.72
CA PRO A 208 5.57 15.69 -32.98
C PRO A 208 4.17 16.19 -33.41
N ALA A 209 4.09 16.67 -34.65
CA ALA A 209 2.83 16.99 -35.28
C ALA A 209 1.94 15.74 -35.29
N ILE A 210 0.75 15.87 -34.71
CA ILE A 210 -0.29 14.84 -34.78
C ILE A 210 -0.72 14.74 -36.25
N PRO A 211 -0.60 13.57 -36.92
CA PRO A 211 -1.11 13.43 -38.27
C PRO A 211 -2.64 13.50 -38.25
N ASN A 212 -3.17 14.37 -39.12
CA ASN A 212 -4.59 14.60 -39.35
C ASN A 212 -5.38 13.29 -39.50
N ALA A 213 -6.18 12.96 -38.49
CA ALA A 213 -7.27 12.02 -38.64
C ALA A 213 -8.34 12.66 -39.53
N ARG A 214 -8.41 12.22 -40.79
CA ARG A 214 -9.53 12.48 -41.70
C ARG A 214 -10.82 12.00 -41.03
N ARG A 215 -11.61 12.95 -40.50
CA ARG A 215 -13.00 12.72 -40.10
C ARG A 215 -13.89 13.20 -41.23
N ASN A 216 -14.33 12.27 -42.07
CA ASN A 216 -15.52 12.47 -42.90
C ASN A 216 -16.75 12.27 -42.00
N GLY A 217 -17.52 13.33 -41.77
CA GLY A 217 -18.78 13.28 -41.02
C GLY A 217 -19.47 14.65 -41.03
N PRO A 218 -20.81 14.70 -41.16
CA PRO A 218 -21.52 15.81 -41.81
C PRO A 218 -21.67 17.05 -40.93
N GLN A 219 -21.74 18.19 -41.62
CA GLN A 219 -21.96 19.51 -41.06
C GLN A 219 -23.33 19.59 -40.38
N HIS A 220 -23.34 19.81 -39.06
CA HIS A 220 -24.46 20.43 -38.39
C HIS A 220 -24.04 21.85 -38.01
N THR A 221 -24.63 22.82 -38.70
CA THR A 221 -24.60 24.23 -38.37
C THR A 221 -25.36 24.44 -37.06
N THR A 222 -24.65 24.73 -35.98
CA THR A 222 -25.25 25.24 -34.74
C THR A 222 -24.84 26.69 -34.54
N THR A 223 -25.88 27.51 -34.57
CA THR A 223 -25.97 28.96 -34.42
C THR A 223 -25.24 29.48 -33.19
N ALA A 224 -24.46 30.54 -33.38
CA ALA A 224 -23.86 31.34 -32.32
C ALA A 224 -24.97 32.11 -31.58
N ALA A 225 -25.06 31.91 -30.27
CA ALA A 225 -25.81 32.76 -29.36
C ALA A 225 -24.81 33.56 -28.53
N GLU A 226 -24.85 34.88 -28.71
CA GLU A 226 -24.26 35.91 -27.85
C GLU A 226 -24.52 35.62 -26.37
N TRP A 227 -23.45 35.56 -25.58
CA TRP A 227 -23.51 35.71 -24.14
C TRP A 227 -22.74 36.97 -23.75
N SER A 228 -23.50 38.04 -23.58
CA SER A 228 -23.15 39.28 -22.91
C SER A 228 -23.62 39.17 -21.45
N GLY A 229 -22.76 39.52 -20.49
CA GLY A 229 -23.14 39.58 -19.07
C GLY A 229 -21.92 39.72 -18.15
N LYS A 230 -21.42 40.96 -18.00
CA LYS A 230 -21.52 41.78 -16.78
C LYS A 230 -20.82 41.21 -15.54
N GLU A 231 -19.61 41.72 -15.34
CA GLU A 231 -18.86 41.69 -14.09
C GLU A 231 -19.65 42.45 -13.00
N ASN A 232 -19.95 41.78 -11.89
CA ASN A 232 -20.43 42.40 -10.66
C ASN A 232 -19.44 42.06 -9.55
N SER A 233 -18.59 43.04 -9.23
CA SER A 233 -17.74 43.08 -8.06
C SER A 233 -18.56 43.57 -6.86
N GLY A 234 -18.71 42.71 -5.85
CA GLY A 234 -19.30 43.06 -4.56
C GLY A 234 -18.41 42.56 -3.41
N PRO A 235 -18.26 43.33 -2.32
CA PRO A 235 -17.39 42.97 -1.21
C PRO A 235 -18.05 41.93 -0.29
N VAL A 236 -17.33 40.84 0.02
CA VAL A 236 -17.75 39.82 0.98
C VAL A 236 -17.19 40.18 2.36
N THR A 237 -18.08 40.57 3.27
CA THR A 237 -17.85 40.67 4.72
C THR A 237 -17.83 39.28 5.36
N PRO A 238 -16.99 39.01 6.39
CA PRO A 238 -17.01 37.75 7.11
C PRO A 238 -17.81 37.88 8.41
N ASP A 239 -18.93 37.18 8.54
CA ASP A 239 -19.40 36.72 9.87
C ASP A 239 -20.58 35.74 9.76
N ARG A 240 -20.40 34.51 10.28
CA ARG A 240 -21.26 33.92 11.33
C ARG A 240 -21.05 32.43 11.53
N GLU A 241 -20.85 32.12 12.81
CA GLU A 241 -21.00 30.83 13.50
C GLU A 241 -22.30 30.07 13.15
N ARG A 242 -22.18 28.76 12.92
CA ARG A 242 -23.18 27.70 13.19
C ARG A 242 -22.42 26.40 13.45
N ILE A 243 -22.23 25.98 14.70
CA ILE A 243 -23.14 25.17 15.53
C ILE A 243 -23.63 23.88 14.82
N CYS A 244 -23.06 22.77 15.32
CA CYS A 244 -23.50 21.37 15.39
C CYS A 244 -24.67 20.88 14.54
N GLY A 245 -24.39 19.82 13.76
CA GLY A 245 -25.40 18.89 13.23
C GLY A 245 -24.78 17.50 13.03
N ALA A 246 -24.94 16.63 14.03
CA ALA A 246 -24.54 15.23 13.95
C ALA A 246 -25.46 14.48 12.99
N ALA A 247 -24.92 14.03 11.85
CA ALA A 247 -25.64 13.16 10.92
C ALA A 247 -25.54 11.70 11.41
N SER A 248 -26.63 11.22 12.01
CA SER A 248 -26.88 9.81 12.28
C SER A 248 -27.04 9.05 10.96
N LEU A 249 -26.09 8.17 10.65
CA LEU A 249 -26.22 7.20 9.57
C LEU A 249 -27.35 6.21 9.90
N GLY A 250 -28.44 6.31 9.15
CA GLY A 250 -29.57 5.38 9.24
C GLY A 250 -29.15 3.96 8.89
N ARG A 251 -29.34 3.03 9.83
CA ARG A 251 -29.28 1.58 9.56
C ARG A 251 -30.50 1.18 8.73
N SER A 252 -30.27 0.35 7.72
CA SER A 252 -31.30 -0.21 6.85
C SER A 252 -32.27 -1.10 7.65
N PRO A 253 -33.60 -0.94 7.50
CA PRO A 253 -34.60 -1.78 8.18
C PRO A 253 -34.51 -3.28 7.85
N ARG A 254 -33.75 -3.68 6.82
CA ARG A 254 -33.58 -5.10 6.44
C ARG A 254 -32.61 -5.86 7.34
N ASP A 255 -31.69 -5.18 8.04
CA ASP A 255 -30.67 -5.87 8.85
C ASP A 255 -31.18 -6.24 10.26
N VAL A 256 -32.28 -5.63 10.72
CA VAL A 256 -32.85 -5.91 12.05
C VAL A 256 -33.64 -7.23 12.07
N ALA A 257 -34.20 -7.65 10.93
CA ALA A 257 -35.00 -8.88 10.86
C ALA A 257 -34.14 -10.17 10.91
N ALA A 258 -32.89 -10.13 10.41
CA ALA A 258 -32.03 -11.31 10.38
C ALA A 258 -31.47 -11.69 11.75
N THR A 259 -31.27 -10.72 12.65
CA THR A 259 -30.70 -10.97 13.98
C THR A 259 -31.72 -11.58 14.95
N GLN A 260 -33.01 -11.20 14.85
CA GLN A 260 -34.04 -11.74 15.75
C GLN A 260 -34.43 -13.20 15.46
N GLN A 261 -34.24 -13.67 14.23
CA GLN A 261 -34.54 -15.06 13.88
C GLN A 261 -33.52 -16.03 14.49
N ARG A 262 -32.24 -15.63 14.54
CA ARG A 262 -31.14 -16.47 15.08
C ARG A 262 -31.24 -16.66 16.60
N GLU A 263 -31.70 -15.64 17.32
CA GLU A 263 -31.90 -15.70 18.78
C GLU A 263 -33.12 -16.54 19.19
N ARG A 264 -34.10 -16.72 18.28
CA ARG A 264 -35.25 -17.61 18.51
C ARG A 264 -34.91 -19.08 18.33
N ASP A 265 -34.04 -19.41 17.38
CA ASP A 265 -33.64 -20.80 17.13
C ASP A 265 -32.72 -21.33 18.22
N GLU A 266 -31.81 -20.51 18.78
CA GLU A 266 -30.94 -20.92 19.90
C GLU A 266 -31.69 -21.20 21.22
N ARG A 267 -32.90 -20.66 21.40
CA ARG A 267 -33.73 -20.94 22.60
C ARG A 267 -34.57 -22.22 22.50
N ARG A 268 -34.59 -22.91 21.35
CA ARG A 268 -35.35 -24.15 21.19
C ARG A 268 -34.55 -25.43 21.47
N ASP A 269 -33.23 -25.34 21.56
CA ASP A 269 -32.34 -26.51 21.62
C ASP A 269 -31.77 -26.81 23.01
N HIS A 270 -32.27 -26.16 24.07
CA HIS A 270 -31.89 -26.47 25.46
C HIS A 270 -33.12 -26.85 26.30
N PRO A 271 -33.39 -28.17 26.49
CA PRO A 271 -34.31 -28.66 27.51
C PRO A 271 -33.74 -28.56 28.93
#